data_AF-A0A920P2S4-F1
#
_entry.id   AF-A0A920P2S4-F1
#
_cell.length_a   1.000
_cell.length_b   1.000
_cell.length_c   1.000
_cell.angle_alpha   90.00
_cell.angle_beta   90.00
_cell.angle_gamma   90.00
#
_symmetry.space_group_name_H-M   'P 1'
#
loop_
_entity.id
_entity.type
_entity.pdbx_description
1 polymer ?
#
loop_
_entity_poly.entity_id
_entity_poly.type
_entity_poly.pdbx_seq_one_letter_code
_entity_poly.pdbx_strand_id
1 'polypeptide(L)'
;MPWSRKAHELLCHARAAELDETGELLDLIFEAFLLKGKDIGRVDVLVGIGQSVGLELSETKAVLDIDRYEAEVTDALEYARSQKAEVPPVLIRGHKHLRDFHNREAIGTFLATT
;
A
#
# COMPACT_ATOMS: atom_id res chain seq x y z
N MET A 1 -2.74 8.70 -9.36
CA MET A 1 -3.40 7.41 -9.60
C MET A 1 -4.74 7.41 -8.87
N PRO A 2 -5.86 7.74 -9.54
CA PRO A 2 -7.12 8.02 -8.83
C PRO A 2 -7.83 6.83 -8.16
N TRP A 3 -7.30 5.60 -8.26
CA TRP A 3 -8.05 4.38 -7.93
C TRP A 3 -7.34 3.42 -6.95
N SER A 4 -6.20 3.81 -6.35
CA SER A 4 -5.45 2.92 -5.44
C SER A 4 -5.87 3.00 -3.97
N ARG A 5 -6.80 3.89 -3.59
CA ARG A 5 -7.24 4.03 -2.19
C ARG A 5 -7.71 2.70 -1.62
N LYS A 6 -8.58 1.98 -2.35
CA LYS A 6 -9.10 0.68 -1.92
C LYS A 6 -8.03 -0.38 -1.71
N ALA A 7 -6.99 -0.38 -2.54
CA ALA A 7 -5.83 -1.26 -2.33
C ALA A 7 -5.08 -0.93 -1.03
N HIS A 8 -4.99 0.35 -0.65
CA HIS A 8 -4.41 0.74 0.64
C HIS A 8 -5.31 0.35 1.81
N GLU A 9 -6.63 0.47 1.68
CA GLU A 9 -7.57 0.01 2.71
C GLU A 9 -7.48 -1.50 2.94
N LEU A 10 -7.26 -2.29 1.88
CA LEU A 10 -7.01 -3.72 2.01
C LEU A 10 -5.73 -4.00 2.82
N LEU A 11 -4.66 -3.23 2.62
CA LEU A 11 -3.44 -3.33 3.41
C LEU A 11 -3.66 -2.94 4.89
N CYS A 12 -4.45 -1.90 5.15
CA CYS A 12 -4.86 -1.53 6.52
C CYS A 12 -5.66 -2.66 7.18
N HIS A 13 -6.61 -3.27 6.45
CA HIS A 13 -7.38 -4.40 6.94
C HIS A 13 -6.49 -5.60 7.30
N ALA A 14 -5.55 -5.95 6.41
CA ALA A 14 -4.63 -7.06 6.65
C ALA A 14 -3.74 -6.84 7.89
N ARG A 15 -3.24 -5.61 8.09
CA ARG A 15 -2.49 -5.26 9.29
C ARG A 15 -3.35 -5.34 10.55
N ALA A 16 -4.59 -4.84 10.51
CA ALA A 16 -5.51 -4.91 11.63
C ALA A 16 -5.95 -6.34 11.98
N ALA A 17 -5.92 -7.25 10.99
CA ALA A 17 -6.17 -8.67 11.18
C ALA A 17 -4.91 -9.45 11.63
N GLU A 18 -3.79 -8.75 11.89
CA GLU A 18 -2.50 -9.34 12.27
C GLU A 18 -2.01 -10.40 11.26
N LEU A 19 -2.28 -10.18 9.97
CA LEU A 19 -1.84 -11.09 8.91
C LEU A 19 -0.32 -10.98 8.70
N ASP A 20 0.39 -12.09 8.89
CA ASP A 20 1.84 -12.18 8.70
C ASP A 20 2.25 -11.89 7.25
N GLU A 21 1.39 -12.21 6.29
CA GLU A 21 1.59 -12.17 4.84
C GLU A 21 1.32 -10.79 4.19
N THR A 22 1.38 -9.70 4.96
CA THR A 22 1.17 -8.34 4.42
C THR A 22 2.15 -7.94 3.31
N GLY A 23 3.36 -8.52 3.29
CA GLY A 23 4.32 -8.36 2.19
C GLY A 23 3.87 -9.04 0.91
N GLU A 24 3.41 -10.29 0.99
CA GLU A 24 2.89 -11.05 -0.15
C GLU A 24 1.63 -10.41 -0.72
N LEU A 25 0.75 -9.90 0.15
CA LEU A 25 -0.43 -9.14 -0.26
C LEU A 25 -0.06 -7.92 -1.13
N LEU A 26 0.96 -7.15 -0.72
CA LEU A 26 1.42 -6.00 -1.48
C LEU A 26 1.97 -6.40 -2.86
N ASP A 27 2.73 -7.49 -2.92
CA ASP A 27 3.25 -8.02 -4.19
C ASP A 27 2.12 -8.46 -5.14
N LEU A 28 1.08 -9.13 -4.62
CA LEU A 28 -0.09 -9.53 -5.41
C LEU A 28 -0.89 -8.33 -5.94
N ILE A 29 -1.02 -7.26 -5.14
CA ILE A 29 -1.65 -6.00 -5.59
C ILE A 29 -0.82 -5.38 -6.73
N PHE A 30 0.51 -5.31 -6.59
CA PHE A 30 1.38 -4.80 -7.64
C PHE A 30 1.33 -5.65 -8.89
N GLU A 31 1.37 -6.98 -8.77
CA GLU A 31 1.25 -7.90 -9.89
C GLU A 31 -0.11 -7.72 -10.60
N ALA A 32 -1.21 -7.63 -9.85
CA ALA A 32 -2.54 -7.41 -10.39
C ALA A 32 -2.60 -6.12 -11.22
N PHE A 33 -2.05 -5.02 -10.71
CA PHE A 33 -2.08 -3.72 -11.37
C PHE A 33 -1.07 -3.60 -12.52
N LEU A 34 0.22 -3.83 -12.26
CA LEU A 34 1.31 -3.55 -13.17
C LEU A 34 1.51 -4.62 -14.24
N LEU A 35 1.24 -5.90 -13.91
CA LEU A 35 1.52 -7.02 -14.81
C LEU A 35 0.25 -7.59 -15.45
N LYS A 36 -0.86 -7.62 -14.70
CA LYS A 36 -2.12 -8.24 -15.17
C LYS A 36 -3.17 -7.22 -15.65
N GLY A 37 -2.90 -5.92 -15.51
CA GLY A 37 -3.82 -4.86 -15.95
C GLY A 37 -5.19 -4.88 -15.26
N LYS A 38 -5.28 -5.46 -14.05
CA LYS A 38 -6.51 -5.51 -13.27
C LYS A 38 -6.79 -4.15 -12.62
N ASP A 39 -8.06 -3.83 -12.48
CA ASP A 39 -8.52 -2.64 -11.77
C ASP A 39 -8.48 -2.87 -10.24
N ILE A 40 -7.45 -2.35 -9.59
CA ILE A 40 -7.27 -2.41 -8.13
C ILE A 40 -8.11 -1.37 -7.36
N GLY A 41 -8.99 -0.62 -8.05
CA GLY A 41 -10.05 0.16 -7.41
C GLY A 41 -11.33 -0.67 -7.16
N ARG A 42 -11.45 -1.85 -7.76
CA ARG A 42 -12.63 -2.71 -7.63
C ARG A 42 -12.56 -3.62 -6.41
N VAL A 43 -13.63 -3.58 -5.61
CA VAL A 43 -13.74 -4.40 -4.38
C VAL A 43 -13.65 -5.89 -4.68
N ASP A 44 -14.28 -6.41 -5.72
CA ASP A 44 -14.26 -7.84 -6.04
C ASP A 44 -12.86 -8.34 -6.43
N VAL A 45 -12.08 -7.51 -7.13
CA VAL A 45 -10.67 -7.81 -7.44
C VAL A 45 -9.85 -7.90 -6.15
N LEU A 46 -10.01 -6.93 -5.26
CA LEU A 46 -9.28 -6.84 -4.01
C LEU A 46 -9.66 -7.93 -3.00
N VAL A 47 -10.94 -8.28 -2.91
CA VAL A 47 -11.43 -9.39 -2.08
C VAL A 47 -10.81 -10.71 -2.52
N GLY A 48 -10.72 -10.97 -3.83
CA GLY A 48 -10.06 -12.17 -4.35
C GLY A 48 -8.57 -12.23 -4.00
N ILE A 49 -7.88 -11.09 -4.04
CA ILE A 49 -6.47 -11.00 -3.63
C ILE A 49 -6.33 -11.23 -2.12
N GLY A 50 -7.15 -10.57 -1.30
CA GLY A 50 -7.15 -10.76 0.16
C GLY A 50 -7.42 -12.20 0.57
N GLN A 51 -8.37 -12.86 -0.09
CA GLN A 51 -8.68 -14.27 0.16
C GLN A 51 -7.48 -15.20 -0.14
N SER A 52 -6.69 -14.91 -1.19
CA SER A 52 -5.53 -15.73 -1.53
C SER A 52 -4.42 -15.72 -0.49
N VAL A 53 -4.40 -14.71 0.38
CA VAL A 53 -3.46 -14.60 1.51
C VAL A 53 -4.12 -14.87 2.86
N GLY A 54 -5.33 -15.45 2.88
CA GLY A 54 -5.98 -15.90 4.11
C GLY A 54 -6.94 -14.92 4.79
N LEU A 55 -7.23 -13.76 4.19
CA LEU A 55 -8.29 -12.87 4.71
C LEU A 55 -9.67 -13.49 4.49
N GLU A 56 -10.58 -13.28 5.44
CA GLU A 56 -11.96 -13.76 5.34
C GLU A 56 -12.71 -12.94 4.28
N LEU A 57 -13.38 -13.63 3.36
CA LEU A 57 -14.00 -13.05 2.18
C LEU A 57 -15.11 -12.05 2.54
N SER A 58 -16.03 -12.43 3.43
CA SER A 58 -17.21 -11.63 3.77
C SER A 58 -16.84 -10.38 4.58
N GLU A 59 -15.90 -10.51 5.51
CA GLU A 59 -15.35 -9.43 6.31
C GLU A 59 -14.55 -8.46 5.42
N THR A 60 -13.64 -8.97 4.59
CA THR A 60 -12.85 -8.14 3.67
C THR A 60 -13.77 -7.34 2.76
N LYS A 61 -14.80 -7.99 2.21
CA LYS A 61 -15.78 -7.32 1.38
C LYS A 61 -16.52 -6.23 2.15
N ALA A 62 -17.03 -6.54 3.35
CA ALA A 62 -17.77 -5.57 4.16
C ALA A 62 -16.91 -4.36 4.52
N VAL A 63 -15.67 -4.59 4.97
CA VAL A 63 -14.69 -3.55 5.31
C VAL A 63 -14.41 -2.63 4.13
N LEU A 64 -14.20 -3.19 2.94
CA LEU A 64 -13.98 -2.43 1.73
C LEU A 64 -15.26 -1.74 1.23
N ASP A 65 -16.44 -2.33 1.37
CA ASP A 65 -17.69 -1.69 0.91
C ASP A 65 -18.06 -0.46 1.76
N ILE A 66 -17.72 -0.43 3.05
CA ILE A 66 -18.04 0.68 3.96
C ILE A 66 -16.92 1.71 4.12
N ASP A 67 -15.85 1.62 3.31
CA ASP A 67 -14.72 2.56 3.38
C ASP A 67 -14.08 2.62 4.80
N ARG A 68 -14.04 1.50 5.54
CA ARG A 68 -13.68 1.48 6.98
C ARG A 68 -12.35 2.18 7.30
N TYR A 69 -11.37 2.10 6.39
CA TYR A 69 -10.03 2.64 6.57
C TYR A 69 -9.77 3.93 5.77
N GLU A 70 -10.82 4.58 5.24
CA GLU A 70 -10.66 5.81 4.44
C GLU A 70 -9.93 6.92 5.19
N ALA A 71 -10.27 7.12 6.47
CA ALA A 71 -9.62 8.12 7.31
C ALA A 71 -8.12 7.82 7.48
N GLU A 72 -7.76 6.58 7.79
CA GLU A 72 -6.36 6.17 7.97
C GLU A 72 -5.53 6.35 6.69
N VAL A 73 -6.09 5.98 5.53
CA VAL A 73 -5.43 6.16 4.23
C VAL A 73 -5.29 7.64 3.89
N THR A 74 -6.30 8.45 4.21
CA THR A 74 -6.27 9.90 4.00
C THR A 74 -5.20 10.57 4.87
N ASP A 75 -5.16 10.23 6.15
CA ASP A 75 -4.17 10.73 7.11
C ASP A 75 -2.74 10.36 6.68
N ALA A 76 -2.53 9.12 6.22
CA ALA A 76 -1.24 8.68 5.70
C ALA A 76 -0.81 9.49 4.45
N LEU A 77 -1.74 9.80 3.56
CA LEU A 77 -1.49 10.61 2.38
C LEU A 77 -1.18 12.07 2.74
N GLU A 78 -1.91 12.65 3.69
CA GLU A 78 -1.66 14.00 4.21
C GLU A 78 -0.31 14.08 4.90
N TYR A 79 0.04 13.08 5.71
CA TYR A 79 1.35 12.96 6.31
C TYR A 79 2.45 12.91 5.24
N ALA A 80 2.32 12.06 4.21
CA ALA A 80 3.29 11.98 3.11
C ALA A 80 3.45 13.34 2.38
N ARG A 81 2.36 14.06 2.14
CA ARG A 81 2.37 15.41 1.56
C ARG A 81 3.07 16.41 2.47
N SER A 82 2.85 16.36 3.78
CA SER A 82 3.56 17.21 4.76
C SER A 82 5.08 17.00 4.72
N GLN A 83 5.52 15.78 4.37
CA GLN A 83 6.92 15.42 4.18
C GLN A 83 7.45 15.71 2.77
N LYS A 84 6.67 16.38 1.89
CA LYS A 84 7.05 16.64 0.49
C LYS A 84 7.38 15.36 -0.30
N ALA A 85 6.67 14.27 0.01
CA ALA A 85 6.70 13.00 -0.72
C ALA A 85 5.50 12.90 -1.66
N GLU A 86 5.55 13.68 -2.74
CA GLU A 86 4.42 13.84 -3.68
C GLU A 86 4.35 12.73 -4.74
N VAL A 87 5.48 12.11 -5.07
CA VAL A 87 5.61 11.10 -6.12
C VAL A 87 6.39 9.90 -5.58
N PRO A 88 5.81 8.69 -5.53
CA PRO A 88 6.53 7.49 -5.13
C PRO A 88 7.47 6.98 -6.24
N PRO A 89 8.55 6.23 -5.91
CA PRO A 89 8.98 5.91 -4.54
C PRO A 89 9.80 7.04 -3.90
N VAL A 90 9.64 7.21 -2.58
CA VAL A 90 10.46 8.11 -1.75
C VAL A 90 10.87 7.40 -0.46
N LEU A 91 12.13 7.51 -0.08
CA LEU A 91 12.61 7.18 1.27
C LEU A 91 12.89 8.48 2.03
N ILE A 92 12.45 8.54 3.28
CA ILE A 92 12.62 9.69 4.17
C ILE A 92 13.42 9.26 5.40
N ARG A 93 14.45 10.02 5.76
CA ARG A 93 15.22 9.85 6.99
C ARG A 93 15.54 11.21 7.60
N GLY A 94 14.88 11.53 8.71
CA GLY A 94 14.96 12.86 9.31
C GLY A 94 14.53 13.92 8.28
N HIS A 95 15.42 14.86 7.97
CA HIS A 95 15.19 15.90 6.96
C HIS A 95 15.67 15.52 5.53
N LYS A 96 16.21 14.31 5.34
CA LYS A 96 16.80 13.86 4.07
C LYS A 96 15.77 13.01 3.30
N HIS A 97 15.69 13.22 2.00
CA HIS A 97 14.85 12.45 1.08
C HIS A 97 15.68 11.81 -0.02
N LEU A 98 15.39 10.56 -0.35
CA LEU A 98 15.83 9.89 -1.57
C LEU A 98 14.58 9.63 -2.43
N ARG A 99 14.45 10.34 -3.55
CA ARG A 99 13.29 10.29 -4.45
C ARG A 99 13.63 9.54 -5.72
N ASP A 100 12.63 8.95 -6.36
CA ASP A 100 12.74 8.14 -7.58
C ASP A 100 13.37 6.75 -7.35
N PHE A 101 13.53 6.00 -8.42
CA PHE A 101 14.12 4.66 -8.38
C PHE A 101 15.64 4.74 -8.27
N HIS A 102 16.19 4.03 -7.29
CA HIS A 102 17.63 3.97 -7.00
C HIS A 102 18.12 2.55 -6.90
N ASN A 103 19.42 2.37 -7.14
CA ASN A 103 20.08 1.08 -6.97
C ASN A 103 20.32 0.77 -5.48
N ARG A 104 20.72 -0.47 -5.20
CA ARG A 104 21.01 -0.95 -3.83
C ARG A 104 22.08 -0.10 -3.12
N GLU A 105 23.09 0.37 -3.86
CA GLU A 105 24.19 1.16 -3.30
C GLU A 105 23.69 2.50 -2.78
N ALA A 106 22.99 3.27 -3.61
CA ALA A 106 22.42 4.58 -3.24
C ALA A 106 21.44 4.46 -2.06
N ILE A 107 20.59 3.42 -2.06
CA ILE A 107 19.71 3.12 -0.92
C ILE A 107 20.54 2.79 0.33
N GLY A 108 21.56 1.95 0.21
CA GLY A 108 22.46 1.59 1.32
C GLY A 108 23.14 2.80 1.93
N THR A 109 23.70 3.70 1.11
CA THR A 109 24.32 4.95 1.56
C THR A 109 23.32 5.84 2.30
N PHE A 110 22.10 6.00 1.75
CA PHE A 110 21.05 6.78 2.40
C PHE A 110 20.67 6.20 3.78
N LEU A 111 20.53 4.87 3.86
CA LEU A 111 20.24 4.14 5.10
C LEU A 111 21.42 4.07 6.09
N ALA A 112 22.65 4.36 5.67
CA ALA A 112 23.81 4.45 6.56
C ALA A 112 24.04 5.87 7.12
N THR A 113 23.45 6.89 6.50
CA THR A 113 23.70 8.30 6.84
C THR A 113 23.03 8.70 8.16
N THR A 114 23.81 8.90 9.24
CA THR A 114 23.33 9.36 10.55
C THR A 114 22.56 10.68 10.52
#